data_AF-A0A0U1NSL0-F1
#
_entry.id   AF-A0A0U1NSL0-F1
#
_cell.length_a   1.000
_cell.length_b   1.000
_cell.length_c   1.000
_cell.angle_alpha   90.00
_cell.angle_beta   90.00
_cell.angle_gamma   90.00
#
_symmetry.space_group_name_H-M   'P 1'
#
loop_
_entity.id
_entity.type
_entity.pdbx_description
1 polymer ?
#
loop_
_entity_poly.entity_id
_entity_poly.type
_entity_poly.pdbx_seq_one_letter_code
_entity_poly.pdbx_strand_id
1 'polypeptide(L)' 'MLSNIGVPGLILILIVALVIFGPNKLPEVGRAFGKSIREFKKATEGITDGIKEDLHEDLKEVKQESSDVKK' A
#
# COMPACT_ATOMS: atom_id res chain seq x y z
N MET A 1 -3.91 -32.81 -4.39
CA MET A 1 -5.05 -33.07 -3.49
C MET A 1 -5.59 -31.79 -2.84
N LEU A 2 -4.76 -30.85 -2.39
CA LEU A 2 -5.22 -29.57 -1.83
C LEU A 2 -5.81 -28.59 -2.87
N SER A 3 -5.38 -28.62 -4.13
CA SER A 3 -5.90 -27.72 -5.17
C SER A 3 -7.36 -28.00 -5.58
N ASN A 4 -7.91 -29.17 -5.23
CA ASN A 4 -9.33 -29.50 -5.45
C ASN A 4 -10.25 -28.95 -4.35
N ILE A 5 -9.69 -28.36 -3.30
CA ILE A 5 -10.46 -27.86 -2.15
C ILE A 5 -11.11 -26.50 -2.45
N GLY A 6 -10.62 -25.77 -3.46
CA GLY A 6 -11.29 -24.62 -4.07
C GLY A 6 -11.88 -23.60 -3.09
N VAL A 7 -12.89 -22.88 -3.57
CA VAL A 7 -13.72 -21.99 -2.72
C VAL A 7 -14.41 -22.74 -1.56
N PRO A 8 -14.90 -23.99 -1.73
CA PRO A 8 -15.58 -24.70 -0.64
C PRO A 8 -14.75 -24.90 0.63
N GLY A 9 -13.47 -25.27 0.53
CA GLY A 9 -12.66 -25.42 1.74
C GLY A 9 -12.14 -24.12 2.34
N LEU A 10 -12.03 -23.05 1.54
CA LEU A 10 -11.83 -21.70 2.10
C LEU A 10 -13.02 -21.34 3.02
N ILE A 11 -14.25 -21.64 2.60
CA ILE A 11 -15.46 -21.42 3.42
C ILE A 11 -15.41 -22.26 4.71
N LEU A 12 -14.99 -23.52 4.64
CA LEU A 12 -14.85 -24.37 5.83
C LEU A 12 -13.86 -23.77 6.84
N ILE A 13 -12.70 -23.32 6.37
CA ILE A 13 -11.69 -22.65 7.21
C ILE A 13 -12.26 -21.36 7.80
N LEU A 14 -12.98 -20.56 7.02
CA LEU A 14 -13.64 -19.35 7.50
C LEU A 14 -14.65 -19.67 8.60
N ILE A 15 -15.47 -20.71 8.46
CA ILE A 15 -16.43 -21.10 9.50
C ILE A 15 -15.69 -21.44 10.80
N VAL A 16 -14.64 -22.24 10.75
CA VAL A 16 -13.85 -22.58 11.95
C VAL A 16 -13.24 -21.32 12.57
N ALA A 17 -12.67 -20.43 11.77
CA ALA A 17 -12.12 -19.16 12.23
C ALA A 17 -13.21 -18.26 12.85
N LEU A 18 -14.41 -18.22 12.26
CA LEU A 18 -15.56 -17.46 12.77
C LEU A 18 -16.09 -18.03 14.09
N VAL A 19 -15.98 -19.34 14.34
CA VAL A 19 -16.35 -19.94 15.62
C VAL A 19 -15.36 -19.53 16.72
N ILE A 20 -14.06 -19.51 16.41
CA ILE A 20 -13.01 -19.14 17.38
C ILE A 20 -13.00 -17.63 17.65
N PHE A 21 -13.01 -16.82 16.60
CA PHE A 21 -12.85 -15.37 16.69
C PHE A 21 -14.19 -14.61 16.72
N GLY A 22 -15.27 -15.21 16.23
CA GLY A 22 -16.58 -14.56 16.08
C GLY A 22 -16.75 -13.80 14.75
N PRO A 23 -17.96 -13.76 14.18
CA PRO A 23 -18.23 -13.09 12.90
C PRO A 23 -18.07 -11.58 12.93
N ASN A 24 -18.13 -10.96 14.11
CA ASN A 24 -17.98 -9.52 14.27
C ASN A 24 -16.50 -9.08 14.30
N LYS A 25 -15.56 -9.97 14.66
CA LYS A 25 -14.15 -9.61 14.84
C LYS A 25 -13.38 -9.51 13.54
N LEU A 26 -13.64 -10.38 12.57
CA LEU A 26 -12.98 -10.31 11.25
C LEU A 26 -13.24 -8.97 10.53
N PRO A 27 -14.50 -8.47 10.42
CA PRO A 27 -14.77 -7.15 9.84
C PRO A 27 -14.21 -5.99 10.65
N GLU A 28 -14.21 -6.08 11.99
CA GLU A 28 -13.66 -5.06 12.89
C GLU A 28 -12.15 -4.90 12.67
N VAL A 29 -11.41 -6.01 12.66
CA VAL A 29 -9.96 -6.05 12.37
C VAL A 29 -9.68 -5.58 10.94
N GLY A 30 -10.47 -6.03 9.96
CA GLY A 30 -10.32 -5.60 8.56
C GLY A 30 -10.52 -4.09 8.38
N ARG A 31 -11.48 -3.49 9.09
CA ARG A 31 -11.70 -2.03 9.08
C ARG A 31 -10.54 -1.27 9.71
N ALA A 32 -10.02 -1.75 10.86
CA ALA A 32 -8.88 -1.14 11.52
C ALA A 32 -7.62 -1.20 10.63
N PHE A 33 -7.29 -2.40 10.14
CA PHE A 33 -6.16 -2.64 9.25
C PHE A 33 -6.28 -1.87 7.93
N GLY A 34 -7.48 -1.82 7.35
CA GLY A 34 -7.74 -1.08 6.12
C GLY A 34 -7.54 0.43 6.28
N LYS A 35 -7.89 1.01 7.43
CA LYS A 35 -7.57 2.41 7.75
C LYS A 35 -6.07 2.62 7.82
N SER A 36 -5.34 1.74 8.52
CA SER A 36 -3.87 1.81 8.62
C SER A 36 -3.20 1.72 7.25
N ILE A 37 -3.60 0.77 6.39
CA ILE A 37 -3.07 0.68 5.03
C ILE A 37 -3.38 1.94 4.22
N ARG A 38 -4.59 2.49 4.35
CA ARG A 38 -4.97 3.70 3.61
C ARG A 38 -4.15 4.91 4.03
N GLU A 39 -3.92 5.08 5.33
CA GLU A 39 -3.08 6.16 5.88
C GLU A 39 -1.62 5.98 5.49
N PHE A 40 -1.11 4.74 5.56
CA PHE A 40 0.25 4.41 5.10
C PHE A 40 0.45 4.71 3.61
N LYS A 41 -0.52 4.33 2.76
CA LYS A 41 -0.50 4.64 1.32
C LYS A 41 -0.47 6.15 1.07
N LYS A 42 -1.31 6.93 1.76
CA LYS A 42 -1.34 8.39 1.65
C LYS A 42 -0.01 9.03 2.08
N ALA A 43 0.56 8.58 3.19
CA ALA A 43 1.85 9.07 3.66
C ALA A 43 2.96 8.77 2.65
N THR A 44 2.95 7.56 2.09
CA THR A 44 3.93 7.13 1.08
C THR A 44 3.79 7.91 -0.23
N GLU A 45 2.56 8.17 -0.67
CA GLU A 45 2.27 9.01 -1.85
C GLU A 45 2.79 10.44 -1.65
N GLY A 46 2.48 11.07 -0.51
CA GLY A 46 2.96 12.43 -0.21
C GLY A 46 4.48 12.54 -0.17
N ILE A 47 5.18 11.52 0.37
CA ILE A 47 6.65 11.47 0.35
C ILE A 47 7.18 11.30 -1.08
N THR A 48 6.56 10.42 -1.87
CA THR A 48 6.97 10.17 -3.25
C THR A 48 6.81 11.41 -4.11
N ASP A 49 5.71 12.15 -3.94
CA ASP A 49 5.44 13.37 -4.69
C ASP A 49 6.40 14.49 -4.27
N GLY A 50 6.68 14.65 -2.97
CA GLY A 50 7.70 15.59 -2.47
C GLY A 50 9.09 15.30 -3.04
N ILE A 51 9.53 14.04 -2.99
CA ILE A 51 10.83 13.64 -3.56
C ILE A 51 10.90 13.90 -5.07
N LYS A 52 9.80 13.69 -5.81
CA LYS A 52 9.76 13.98 -7.25
C LYS A 52 9.86 15.47 -7.53
N GLU A 53 9.20 16.30 -6.74
CA GLU A 53 9.24 17.76 -6.89
C GLU A 53 10.67 18.27 -6.62
N ASP A 54 11.28 17.84 -5.51
CA ASP A 54 12.67 18.19 -5.14
C ASP A 54 13.67 17.75 -6.22
N LEU A 55 13.58 16.50 -6.71
CA LEU A 55 14.45 16.02 -7.80
C LEU A 55 14.24 16.79 -9.10
N HIS A 56 13.01 17.20 -9.41
CA HIS A 56 12.73 17.97 -10.62
C HIS A 56 13.31 19.39 -10.56
N GLU A 57 13.38 19.99 -9.37
CA GLU A 57 14.04 21.28 -9.13
C GLU A 57 15.56 21.15 -9.26
N ASP A 58 16.17 20.18 -8.58
CA ASP A 58 17.61 19.91 -8.64
C ASP A 58 18.08 19.62 -10.08
N LEU A 59 17.32 18.82 -10.84
CA LEU A 59 17.63 18.49 -12.23
C LEU A 59 17.48 19.70 -13.17
N LYS A 60 16.64 20.68 -12.84
CA LYS A 60 16.52 21.93 -13.61
C LYS A 60 17.71 22.85 -13.34
N GLU A 61 18.13 23.01 -12.09
CA GLU A 61 19.30 23.82 -11.73
C GLU A 61 20.58 23.28 -12.39
N VAL A 62 20.84 21.98 -12.29
CA VAL A 62 22.03 21.33 -12.89
C VAL A 62 22.06 21.49 -14.43
N LYS A 63 20.89 21.45 -15.07
CA LYS A 63 20.79 21.59 -16.54
C LYS A 63 21.00 23.04 -16.99
N GLN A 64 20.63 24.01 -16.15
CA GLN A 64 20.82 25.43 -16.43
C GLN A 64 22.29 25.82 -16.23
N GLU A 65 22.91 25.40 -15.12
CA GLU A 65 24.33 25.63 -14.82
C GLU A 65 25.26 25.02 -15.89
N SER A 66 24.94 23.81 -16.39
CA SER A 66 25.70 23.18 -17.48
C SER A 66 25.56 23.88 -18.84
N SER A 67 24.51 24.68 -19.03
CA SER A 67 24.28 25.42 -20.28
C SER A 67 25.00 26.76 -20.34
N ASP A 68 25.24 27.39 -19.19
CA ASP A 68 26.00 28.63 -19.06
C ASP A 68 27.52 28.40 -19.08
N VAL A 69 28.01 27.25 -18.61
CA VAL A 69 29.45 26.90 -18.66
C VAL A 69 29.94 26.54 -20.07
N LYS A 70 29.02 26.18 -20.97
CA LYS A 70 29.35 25.73 -22.35
C LYS A 70 29.29 26.84 -23.40
N LYS A 71 28.98 28.07 -23.01
CA LYS A 71 28.83 29.25 -23.87
C LYS A 71 29.99 30.22 -23.65
#